data_AF-A0A979FQT1-F1
#
_entry.id   AF-A0A979FQT1-F1
#
_cell.length_a   1.000
_cell.length_b   1.000
_cell.length_c   1.000
_cell.angle_alpha   90.00
_cell.angle_beta   90.00
_cell.angle_gamma   90.00
#
_symmetry.space_group_name_H-M   'P 1'
#
loop_
_entity.id
_entity.type
_entity.pdbx_description
1 polymer ?
#
loop_
_entity_poly.entity_id
_entity_poly.type
_entity_poly.pdbx_seq_one_letter_code
_entity_poly.pdbx_strand_id
1 'polypeptide(L)'
;MSGYQWEFLDENDFWIEYGRVSTGNDAACRVNISSGTLELQFAKYPNSKIQFWSQKHIYTLDFTTMKQTNLLTRVTRDVRRVRDPFRCDEHIHENRSNEVMIITNLSYQKLLLIPNGPMCSTVPIAPGHAEYSRVVGLLLCSLSCYPRSIFKINNPYLINAFENKRAQLQNQNSNVQYEVKCLFHGTSSSNVTSIAEENIDWRLHGTKIGQLYGRGAYFASNACNSRLYGDAIFICHVLVGLTATGSPDTIKPPKDRFNRTIDTTVDNTANPTVFVKYDSQEYYPVYYALF
;
A
#
# COMPACT_ATOMS: atom_id res chain seq x y z
N MET A 1 -10.80 1.64 26.27
CA MET A 1 -11.13 2.78 27.14
C MET A 1 -12.63 2.82 27.37
N SER A 2 -13.01 2.99 28.63
CA SER A 2 -14.39 3.09 29.11
C SER A 2 -15.12 4.30 28.50
N GLY A 3 -16.40 4.14 28.13
CA GLY A 3 -17.24 5.13 27.45
C GLY A 3 -17.63 6.34 28.30
N TYR A 4 -16.65 6.96 28.96
CA TYR A 4 -16.81 8.09 29.86
C TYR A 4 -15.96 9.27 29.40
N GLN A 5 -16.48 10.46 29.67
CA GLN A 5 -15.77 11.72 29.48
C GLN A 5 -15.76 12.52 30.79
N TRP A 6 -14.70 13.28 30.97
CA TRP A 6 -14.43 14.10 32.12
C TRP A 6 -14.58 15.56 31.73
N GLU A 7 -15.37 16.29 32.51
CA GLU A 7 -15.70 17.68 32.27
C GLU A 7 -15.56 18.49 33.55
N PHE A 8 -15.14 19.75 33.44
CA PHE A 8 -15.18 20.71 34.54
C PHE A 8 -16.20 21.82 34.24
N LEU A 9 -16.85 22.33 35.27
CA LEU A 9 -17.74 23.48 35.17
C LEU A 9 -16.91 24.76 35.05
N ASP A 10 -17.08 25.52 33.97
CA ASP A 10 -16.36 26.76 33.74
C ASP A 10 -17.04 27.98 34.37
N GLU A 11 -16.43 29.16 34.21
CA GLU A 11 -16.92 30.43 34.76
C GLU A 11 -18.28 30.89 34.21
N ASN A 12 -18.76 30.32 33.09
CA ASN A 12 -20.03 30.65 32.45
C ASN A 12 -21.07 29.52 32.63
N ASP A 13 -20.87 28.66 33.63
CA ASP A 13 -21.73 27.50 33.94
C ASP A 13 -21.84 26.47 32.81
N PHE A 14 -20.84 26.41 31.92
CA PHE A 14 -20.74 25.37 30.90
C PHE A 14 -19.82 24.24 31.35
N TRP A 15 -20.21 23.00 31.04
CA TRP A 15 -19.36 21.84 31.24
C TRP A 15 -18.41 21.67 30.07
N ILE A 16 -17.11 21.74 30.36
CA ILE A 16 -16.05 21.72 29.36
C ILE A 16 -15.22 20.45 29.51
N GLU A 17 -15.08 19.70 28.41
CA GLU A 17 -14.24 18.51 28.36
C GLU A 17 -12.77 18.86 28.64
N TYR A 18 -12.12 18.08 29.51
CA TYR A 18 -10.70 18.22 29.79
C TYR A 18 -9.85 18.06 28.52
N GLY A 19 -9.00 19.06 28.27
CA GLY A 19 -8.18 19.19 27.06
C GLY A 19 -8.73 20.18 26.03
N ARG A 20 -9.95 20.71 26.22
CA ARG A 20 -10.51 21.80 25.41
C ARG A 20 -10.28 23.17 26.06
N VAL A 21 -10.43 24.23 25.25
CA VAL A 21 -10.44 25.62 25.73
C VAL A 21 -11.79 25.91 26.38
N SER A 22 -11.83 26.64 27.50
CA SER A 22 -13.08 27.07 28.14
C SER A 22 -13.84 28.10 27.30
N THR A 23 -15.08 28.41 27.68
CA THR A 23 -15.88 29.43 26.98
C THR A 23 -15.32 30.84 27.10
N GLY A 24 -14.43 31.11 28.07
CA GLY A 24 -13.62 32.34 28.12
C GLY A 24 -12.63 32.50 26.95
N ASN A 25 -12.47 31.47 26.11
CA ASN A 25 -11.65 31.42 24.89
C ASN A 25 -10.18 31.83 25.06
N ASP A 26 -9.66 31.71 26.28
CA ASP A 26 -8.23 31.92 26.57
C ASP A 26 -7.46 30.60 26.38
N ALA A 27 -6.84 30.46 25.22
CA ALA A 27 -6.05 29.26 24.88
C ALA A 27 -4.91 28.99 25.88
N ALA A 28 -4.41 30.00 26.60
CA ALA A 28 -3.37 29.82 27.62
C ALA A 28 -3.89 29.13 28.89
N CYS A 29 -5.21 29.14 29.11
CA CYS A 29 -5.87 28.43 30.21
C CYS A 29 -6.20 26.97 29.87
N ARG A 30 -5.99 26.52 28.63
CA ARG A 30 -6.16 25.11 28.24
C ARG A 30 -5.17 24.23 29.00
N VAL A 31 -5.69 23.24 29.71
CA VAL A 31 -4.90 22.27 30.47
C VAL A 31 -4.25 21.24 29.56
N ASN A 32 -3.09 20.72 29.96
CA ASN A 32 -2.31 19.76 29.19
C ASN A 32 -2.79 18.30 29.29
N ILE A 33 -3.83 18.03 30.08
CA ILE A 33 -4.37 16.70 30.31
C ILE A 33 -5.70 16.51 29.56
N SER A 34 -5.86 15.35 28.93
CA SER A 34 -7.08 14.99 28.21
C SER A 34 -8.04 14.20 29.10
N SER A 35 -9.33 14.21 28.75
CA SER A 35 -10.34 13.35 29.38
C SER A 35 -9.97 11.85 29.36
N GLY A 36 -9.28 11.37 28.31
CA GLY A 36 -8.88 9.96 28.23
C GLY A 36 -7.79 9.61 29.24
N THR A 37 -6.82 10.51 29.43
CA THR A 37 -5.76 10.33 30.45
C THR A 37 -6.35 10.33 31.86
N LEU A 38 -7.32 11.21 32.12
CA LEU A 38 -8.04 11.24 33.41
C LEU A 38 -8.78 9.93 33.69
N GLU A 39 -9.47 9.38 32.69
CA GLU A 39 -10.18 8.12 32.84
C GLU A 39 -9.24 6.94 33.16
N LEU A 40 -8.07 6.88 32.49
CA LEU A 40 -7.06 5.87 32.79
C LEU A 40 -6.49 6.00 34.21
N GLN A 41 -6.25 7.24 34.67
CA GLN A 41 -5.77 7.48 36.04
C GLN A 41 -6.84 7.13 37.09
N PHE A 42 -8.09 7.51 36.85
CA PHE A 42 -9.20 7.18 37.72
C PHE A 42 -9.43 5.67 37.83
N ALA A 43 -9.41 4.95 36.70
CA ALA A 43 -9.56 3.50 36.67
C ALA A 43 -8.48 2.78 37.50
N LYS A 44 -7.26 3.33 37.52
CA LYS A 44 -6.14 2.77 38.28
C LYS A 44 -6.14 3.20 39.75
N TYR A 45 -6.53 4.44 40.05
CA TYR A 45 -6.44 5.05 41.37
C TYR A 45 -7.66 5.97 41.66
N PRO A 46 -8.86 5.39 41.91
CA PRO A 46 -10.12 6.15 41.95
C PRO A 46 -10.25 7.12 43.14
N ASN A 47 -9.45 6.93 44.19
CA ASN A 47 -9.46 7.78 45.39
C ASN A 47 -8.23 8.71 45.46
N SER A 48 -7.54 8.90 44.33
CA SER A 48 -6.31 9.69 44.29
C SER A 48 -6.56 11.16 43.93
N LYS A 49 -5.54 11.98 44.21
CA LYS A 49 -5.44 13.34 43.71
C LYS A 49 -4.35 13.39 42.66
N ILE A 50 -4.60 14.09 41.56
CA ILE A 50 -3.63 14.28 40.49
C ILE A 50 -3.39 15.78 40.26
N GLN A 51 -2.21 16.12 39.77
CA GLN A 51 -1.84 17.49 39.41
C GLN A 51 -1.62 17.59 37.91
N PHE A 52 -2.06 18.72 37.34
CA PHE A 52 -1.86 19.07 35.93
C PHE A 52 -1.79 20.60 35.82
N TRP A 53 -1.41 21.09 34.65
CA TRP A 53 -1.18 22.52 34.45
C TRP A 53 -1.68 22.99 33.09
N SER A 54 -1.99 24.28 33.03
CA SER A 54 -2.07 25.07 31.81
C SER A 54 -0.83 25.94 31.68
N GLN A 55 -0.78 26.83 30.68
CA GLN A 55 0.34 27.78 30.57
C GLN A 55 0.35 28.81 31.71
N LYS A 56 -0.81 29.05 32.34
CA LYS A 56 -0.99 30.09 33.37
C LYS A 56 -1.15 29.55 34.78
N HIS A 57 -1.64 28.32 34.94
CA HIS A 57 -2.12 27.83 36.22
C HIS A 57 -1.77 26.36 36.45
N ILE A 58 -1.60 26.01 37.73
CA ILE A 58 -1.44 24.63 38.17
C ILE A 58 -2.68 24.25 38.97
N TYR A 59 -3.22 23.07 38.70
CA TYR A 59 -4.44 22.56 39.28
C TYR A 59 -4.20 21.22 39.96
N THR A 60 -5.07 20.91 40.92
CA THR A 60 -5.24 19.55 41.45
C THR A 60 -6.66 19.10 41.20
N LEU A 61 -6.84 17.89 40.66
CA LEU A 61 -8.14 17.20 40.61
C LEU A 61 -8.16 16.11 41.68
N ASP A 62 -9.16 16.16 42.54
CA ASP A 62 -9.47 15.12 43.50
C ASP A 62 -10.62 14.26 42.96
N PHE A 63 -10.32 13.01 42.64
CA PHE A 63 -11.30 12.07 42.11
C PHE A 63 -12.36 11.65 43.13
N THR A 64 -12.06 11.75 44.43
CA THR A 64 -12.98 11.39 45.50
C THR A 64 -14.06 12.46 45.64
N THR A 65 -13.65 13.73 45.61
CA THR A 65 -14.57 14.87 45.78
C THR A 65 -15.11 15.41 44.46
N MET A 66 -14.59 14.93 43.33
CA MET A 66 -14.93 15.40 41.98
C MET A 66 -14.78 16.92 41.85
N LYS A 67 -13.64 17.43 42.33
CA LYS A 67 -13.34 18.86 42.35
C LYS A 67 -11.94 19.16 41.81
N GLN A 68 -11.87 20.19 40.97
CA GLN A 68 -10.62 20.78 40.50
C GLN A 68 -10.32 22.06 41.29
N THR A 69 -9.15 22.16 41.89
CA THR A 69 -8.69 23.36 42.62
C THR A 69 -7.47 23.97 41.95
N ASN A 70 -7.54 25.28 41.66
CA ASN A 70 -6.35 26.06 41.27
C ASN A 70 -5.45 26.26 42.49
N LEU A 71 -4.19 25.86 42.40
CA LEU A 71 -3.27 25.90 43.55
C LEU A 71 -2.84 27.30 43.94
N LEU A 72 -2.90 28.26 43.02
CA LEU A 72 -2.56 29.66 43.28
C LEU A 72 -3.77 30.42 43.85
N THR A 73 -4.90 30.42 43.15
CA THR A 73 -6.07 31.23 43.52
C THR A 73 -6.99 30.55 44.53
N ARG A 74 -6.81 29.24 44.77
CA ARG A 74 -7.66 28.38 45.62
C ARG A 74 -9.11 28.24 45.14
N VAL A 75 -9.46 28.85 44.01
CA VAL A 75 -10.76 28.67 43.36
C VAL A 75 -10.94 27.20 42.99
N THR A 76 -12.11 26.67 43.31
CA THR A 76 -12.48 25.28 43.06
C THR A 76 -13.66 25.22 42.09
N ARG A 77 -13.61 24.27 41.15
CA ARG A 77 -14.65 23.99 40.14
C ARG A 77 -15.12 22.57 40.29
N ASP A 78 -16.41 22.36 40.04
CA ASP A 78 -17.00 21.02 40.03
C ASP A 78 -16.56 20.28 38.78
N VAL A 79 -16.35 18.98 38.94
CA VAL A 79 -15.95 18.05 37.90
C VAL A 79 -16.98 16.95 37.82
N ARG A 80 -17.25 16.45 36.62
CA ARG A 80 -18.11 15.29 36.44
C ARG A 80 -17.50 14.31 35.47
N ARG A 81 -17.80 13.04 35.72
CA ARG A 81 -17.53 11.92 34.84
C ARG A 81 -18.86 11.44 34.29
N VAL A 82 -19.13 11.74 33.04
CA VAL A 82 -20.41 11.43 32.38
C VAL A 82 -20.21 10.29 31.38
N ARG A 83 -21.19 9.38 31.31
CA ARG A 83 -21.21 8.33 30.28
C ARG A 83 -21.57 8.99 28.96
N ASP A 84 -20.74 8.79 27.94
CA ASP A 84 -21.03 9.22 26.59
C ASP A 84 -21.59 8.01 25.82
N PRO A 85 -22.91 7.97 25.53
CA PRO A 85 -23.53 6.84 24.82
C PRO A 85 -23.05 6.70 23.37
N PHE A 86 -22.35 7.69 22.83
CA PHE A 86 -21.70 7.63 21.52
C PHE A 86 -20.23 7.21 21.59
N ARG A 87 -19.63 7.13 22.79
CA ARG A 87 -18.38 6.39 23.04
C ARG A 87 -18.72 4.96 23.42
N CYS A 88 -18.78 4.08 22.43
CA CYS A 88 -19.18 2.68 22.59
C CYS A 88 -18.39 1.92 23.66
N ASP A 89 -19.07 1.04 24.41
CA ASP A 89 -18.45 0.01 25.23
C ASP A 89 -17.56 -0.89 24.35
N GLU A 90 -16.26 -0.91 24.66
CA GLU A 90 -15.20 -1.44 23.79
C GLU A 90 -15.13 -2.97 23.68
N HIS A 91 -16.01 -3.73 24.34
CA HIS A 91 -15.87 -5.20 24.43
C HIS A 91 -16.40 -6.02 23.25
N ILE A 92 -16.87 -5.38 22.17
CA ILE A 92 -17.01 -6.02 20.85
C ILE A 92 -16.18 -5.27 19.78
N HIS A 93 -15.53 -4.15 20.13
CA HIS A 93 -14.83 -3.27 19.19
C HIS A 93 -13.32 -3.12 19.40
N GLU A 94 -12.72 -3.64 20.48
CA GLU A 94 -11.26 -3.56 20.69
C GLU A 94 -10.45 -4.21 19.56
N ASN A 95 -10.96 -5.27 18.93
CA ASN A 95 -10.32 -5.80 17.73
C ASN A 95 -10.49 -4.87 16.53
N ARG A 96 -11.66 -4.26 16.33
CA ARG A 96 -11.92 -3.45 15.12
C ARG A 96 -11.33 -2.05 15.17
N SER A 97 -11.23 -1.41 16.34
CA SER A 97 -10.70 -0.04 16.47
C SER A 97 -9.19 -0.01 16.63
N ASN A 98 -8.59 -1.01 17.29
CA ASN A 98 -7.13 -1.21 17.22
C ASN A 98 -6.73 -1.76 15.85
N GLU A 99 -7.50 -2.65 15.22
CA GLU A 99 -7.26 -2.96 13.81
C GLU A 99 -7.40 -1.70 12.97
N VAL A 100 -8.42 -0.86 13.13
CA VAL A 100 -8.55 0.36 12.30
C VAL A 100 -7.44 1.37 12.60
N MET A 101 -7.00 1.56 13.86
CA MET A 101 -5.86 2.44 14.21
C MET A 101 -4.51 1.86 13.79
N ILE A 102 -4.33 0.55 13.86
CA ILE A 102 -3.13 -0.16 13.38
C ILE A 102 -3.15 -0.20 11.86
N ILE A 103 -4.29 -0.42 11.22
CA ILE A 103 -4.48 -0.38 9.77
C ILE A 103 -4.27 1.05 9.27
N THR A 104 -4.78 2.07 9.95
CA THR A 104 -4.53 3.46 9.56
C THR A 104 -3.07 3.83 9.82
N ASN A 105 -2.46 3.47 10.94
CA ASN A 105 -1.03 3.72 11.15
C ASN A 105 -0.13 2.93 10.19
N LEU A 106 -0.45 1.66 9.89
CA LEU A 106 0.23 0.85 8.87
C LEU A 106 -0.01 1.42 7.47
N SER A 107 -1.21 1.91 7.17
CA SER A 107 -1.52 2.53 5.87
C SER A 107 -0.82 3.87 5.73
N TYR A 108 -0.77 4.70 6.79
CA TYR A 108 0.00 5.95 6.84
C TYR A 108 1.50 5.69 6.76
N GLN A 109 2.04 4.68 7.45
CA GLN A 109 3.43 4.25 7.30
C GLN A 109 3.72 3.74 5.88
N LYS A 110 2.78 3.01 5.26
CA LYS A 110 2.87 2.58 3.86
C LYS A 110 2.80 3.76 2.88
N LEU A 111 2.00 4.78 3.18
CA LEU A 111 1.95 6.05 2.44
C LEU A 111 3.25 6.86 2.58
N LEU A 112 3.92 6.83 3.74
CA LEU A 112 5.21 7.50 3.96
C LEU A 112 6.40 6.76 3.32
N LEU A 113 6.27 5.45 3.07
CA LEU A 113 7.23 4.65 2.30
C LEU A 113 7.14 4.93 0.79
N ILE A 114 6.07 5.60 0.36
CA ILE A 114 5.86 6.00 -1.03
C ILE A 114 6.41 7.43 -1.18
N PRO A 115 7.51 7.64 -1.93
CA PRO A 115 8.14 8.96 -2.03
C PRO A 115 7.19 10.01 -2.62
N ASN A 116 7.14 11.20 -2.03
CA ASN A 116 6.60 12.38 -2.70
C ASN A 116 7.60 12.82 -3.79
N GLY A 117 7.29 12.53 -5.06
CA GLY A 117 8.21 12.74 -6.18
C GLY A 117 7.90 11.82 -7.36
N PRO A 118 8.74 11.80 -8.42
CA PRO A 118 8.43 11.07 -9.65
C PRO A 118 8.07 9.62 -9.37
N MET A 119 6.93 9.19 -9.93
CA MET A 119 6.26 7.90 -9.64
C MET A 119 7.14 6.68 -9.98
N CYS A 120 8.17 6.90 -10.80
CA CYS A 120 9.17 5.94 -11.26
C CYS A 120 10.54 6.63 -11.41
N SER A 121 11.63 5.91 -11.16
CA SER A 121 12.98 6.34 -11.58
C SER A 121 13.69 5.23 -12.34
N THR A 122 14.54 5.60 -13.28
CA THR A 122 15.32 4.66 -14.09
C THR A 122 16.81 4.92 -13.90
N VAL A 123 17.56 3.91 -13.49
CA VAL A 123 19.00 4.05 -13.20
C VAL A 123 19.80 3.24 -14.23
N PRO A 124 20.75 3.85 -14.96
CA PRO A 124 21.61 3.10 -15.88
C PRO A 124 22.45 2.10 -15.11
N ILE A 125 22.53 0.87 -15.61
CA ILE A 125 23.42 -0.16 -15.08
C ILE A 125 24.72 -0.11 -15.88
N ALA A 126 25.81 0.27 -15.22
CA ALA A 126 27.11 0.37 -15.87
C ALA A 126 27.67 -1.01 -16.25
N PRO A 127 28.37 -1.13 -17.40
CA PRO A 127 29.17 -2.30 -17.72
C PRO A 127 30.16 -2.62 -16.58
N GLY A 128 30.31 -3.91 -16.26
CA GLY A 128 31.17 -4.38 -15.17
C GLY A 128 30.47 -4.57 -13.82
N HIS A 129 29.24 -4.06 -13.65
CA HIS A 129 28.42 -4.38 -12.47
C HIS A 129 27.88 -5.82 -12.57
N ALA A 130 27.79 -6.56 -11.45
CA ALA A 130 27.30 -7.95 -11.46
C ALA A 130 25.86 -8.06 -12.00
N GLU A 131 25.01 -7.06 -11.69
CA GLU A 131 23.65 -6.97 -12.22
C GLU A 131 23.63 -6.81 -13.74
N TYR A 132 24.59 -6.07 -14.32
CA TYR A 132 24.73 -5.92 -15.77
C TYR A 132 24.97 -7.27 -16.44
N SER A 133 25.96 -8.04 -15.95
CA SER A 133 26.30 -9.35 -16.50
C SER A 133 25.12 -10.32 -16.45
N ARG A 134 24.32 -10.28 -15.39
CA ARG A 134 23.10 -11.09 -15.28
C ARG A 134 22.05 -10.69 -16.32
N VAL A 135 21.79 -9.40 -16.47
CA VAL A 135 20.80 -8.89 -17.44
C VAL A 135 21.24 -9.16 -18.88
N VAL A 136 22.52 -8.95 -19.19
CA VAL A 136 23.10 -9.31 -20.48
C VAL A 136 23.00 -10.82 -20.73
N GLY A 137 23.29 -11.65 -19.73
CA GLY A 137 23.14 -13.10 -19.84
C GLY A 137 21.74 -13.52 -20.26
N LEU A 138 20.70 -12.94 -19.64
CA LEU A 138 19.29 -13.18 -20.02
C LEU A 138 19.01 -12.81 -21.48
N LEU A 139 19.49 -11.66 -21.94
CA LEU A 139 19.27 -11.16 -23.30
C LEU A 139 20.01 -12.00 -24.35
N LEU A 140 21.30 -12.25 -24.12
CA LEU A 140 22.20 -12.93 -25.06
C LEU A 140 22.01 -14.46 -25.10
N CYS A 141 21.18 -15.04 -24.22
CA CYS A 141 20.71 -16.42 -24.41
C CYS A 141 20.02 -16.63 -25.76
N SER A 142 19.47 -15.58 -26.37
CA SER A 142 18.78 -15.67 -27.67
C SER A 142 19.15 -14.57 -28.67
N LEU A 143 19.89 -13.54 -28.24
CA LEU A 143 20.34 -12.45 -29.10
C LEU A 143 21.81 -12.58 -29.45
N SER A 144 22.17 -12.18 -30.68
CA SER A 144 23.55 -12.09 -31.15
C SER A 144 24.18 -10.70 -30.97
N CYS A 145 23.39 -9.68 -30.64
CA CYS A 145 23.86 -8.30 -30.46
C CYS A 145 23.73 -7.84 -29.01
N TYR A 146 24.72 -7.06 -28.56
CA TYR A 146 24.69 -6.42 -27.24
C TYR A 146 23.77 -5.20 -27.24
N PRO A 147 23.08 -4.93 -26.12
CA PRO A 147 22.35 -3.67 -25.96
C PRO A 147 23.32 -2.48 -25.88
N ARG A 148 22.88 -1.33 -26.41
CA ARG A 148 23.59 -0.03 -26.29
C ARG A 148 23.62 0.45 -24.84
N SER A 149 22.52 0.23 -24.11
CA SER A 149 22.39 0.60 -22.70
C SER A 149 21.33 -0.24 -22.00
N ILE A 150 21.49 -0.41 -20.68
CA ILE A 150 20.58 -1.16 -19.81
C ILE A 150 20.24 -0.30 -18.61
N PHE A 151 18.98 -0.29 -18.22
CA PHE A 151 18.48 0.49 -17.10
C PHE A 151 17.66 -0.39 -16.15
N LYS A 152 17.80 -0.13 -14.85
CA LYS A 152 16.93 -0.65 -13.81
C LYS A 152 15.77 0.30 -13.58
N ILE A 153 14.57 -0.27 -13.46
CA ILE A 153 13.35 0.50 -13.18
C ILE A 153 13.06 0.38 -11.69
N ASN A 154 12.91 1.52 -11.03
CA ASN A 154 12.49 1.63 -9.64
C ASN A 154 11.12 2.32 -9.61
N ASN A 155 10.07 1.51 -9.70
CA ASN A 155 8.69 1.96 -9.54
C ASN A 155 8.05 1.24 -8.33
N PRO A 156 8.01 1.86 -7.15
CA PRO A 156 7.52 1.23 -5.92
C PRO A 156 6.03 0.86 -6.00
N TYR A 157 5.24 1.54 -6.84
CA TYR A 157 3.81 1.25 -6.98
C TYR A 157 3.58 -0.04 -7.76
N LEU A 158 4.27 -0.21 -8.89
CA LEU A 158 4.13 -1.40 -9.73
C LEU A 158 4.60 -2.67 -9.01
N ILE A 159 5.75 -2.61 -8.34
CA ILE A 159 6.25 -3.77 -7.57
C ILE A 159 5.32 -4.11 -6.39
N ASN A 160 4.79 -3.11 -5.68
CA ASN A 160 3.85 -3.36 -4.60
C ASN A 160 2.52 -3.94 -5.10
N ALA A 161 1.99 -3.44 -6.23
CA ALA A 161 0.80 -4.01 -6.86
C ALA A 161 1.03 -5.47 -7.27
N PHE A 162 2.18 -5.75 -7.86
CA PHE A 162 2.59 -7.11 -8.26
C PHE A 162 2.69 -8.07 -7.07
N GLU A 163 3.40 -7.70 -6.00
CA GLU A 163 3.55 -8.57 -4.84
C GLU A 163 2.20 -8.77 -4.11
N ASN A 164 1.35 -7.75 -4.03
CA ASN A 164 -0.01 -7.90 -3.48
C ASN A 164 -0.84 -8.88 -4.34
N LYS A 165 -0.76 -8.77 -5.67
CA LYS A 165 -1.47 -9.65 -6.60
C LYS A 165 -0.98 -11.09 -6.49
N ARG A 166 0.33 -11.29 -6.35
CA ARG A 166 0.94 -12.60 -6.10
C ARG A 166 0.40 -13.24 -4.82
N ALA A 167 0.38 -12.49 -3.72
CA ALA A 167 -0.18 -12.96 -2.44
C ALA A 167 -1.68 -13.28 -2.56
N GLN A 168 -2.45 -12.43 -3.25
CA GLN A 168 -3.87 -12.67 -3.51
C GLN A 168 -4.10 -13.99 -4.25
N LEU A 169 -3.40 -14.20 -5.37
CA LEU A 169 -3.55 -15.39 -6.21
C LEU A 169 -3.18 -16.67 -5.44
N GLN A 170 -2.07 -16.64 -4.70
CA GLN A 170 -1.62 -17.78 -3.89
C GLN A 170 -2.62 -18.13 -2.79
N ASN A 171 -3.22 -17.14 -2.13
CA ASN A 171 -4.20 -17.36 -1.07
C ASN A 171 -5.57 -17.84 -1.60
N GLN A 172 -5.97 -17.38 -2.80
CA GLN A 172 -7.22 -17.82 -3.43
C GLN A 172 -7.13 -19.25 -3.99
N ASN A 173 -5.95 -19.65 -4.45
CA ASN A 173 -5.71 -20.96 -5.05
C ASN A 173 -4.44 -21.58 -4.46
N SER A 174 -4.50 -22.02 -3.20
CA SER A 174 -3.33 -22.55 -2.46
C SER A 174 -2.67 -23.77 -3.12
N ASN A 175 -3.43 -24.53 -3.92
CA ASN A 175 -2.93 -25.68 -4.67
C ASN A 175 -2.29 -25.32 -6.02
N VAL A 176 -2.29 -24.04 -6.42
CA VAL A 176 -1.62 -23.56 -7.62
C VAL A 176 -0.27 -22.98 -7.22
N GLN A 177 0.78 -23.40 -7.90
CA GLN A 177 2.09 -22.80 -7.76
C GLN A 177 2.23 -21.65 -8.75
N TYR A 178 2.25 -20.42 -8.25
CA TYR A 178 2.50 -19.24 -9.07
C TYR A 178 4.01 -18.98 -9.15
N GLU A 179 4.59 -19.21 -10.33
CA GLU A 179 6.00 -18.94 -10.62
C GLU A 179 6.18 -17.48 -11.07
N VAL A 180 7.24 -16.83 -10.59
CA VAL A 180 7.70 -15.54 -11.13
C VAL A 180 8.68 -15.85 -12.26
N LYS A 181 8.24 -15.70 -13.51
CA LYS A 181 9.11 -15.87 -14.69
C LYS A 181 9.72 -14.54 -15.11
N CYS A 182 10.99 -14.57 -15.49
CA CYS A 182 11.63 -13.47 -16.22
C CYS A 182 11.31 -13.64 -17.71
N LEU A 183 10.44 -12.77 -18.24
CA LEU A 183 10.02 -12.80 -19.64
C LEU A 183 10.30 -11.45 -20.32
N PHE A 184 10.28 -11.43 -21.65
CA PHE A 184 10.68 -10.27 -22.44
C PHE A 184 9.49 -9.61 -23.12
N HIS A 185 9.47 -8.28 -23.20
CA HIS A 185 8.49 -7.51 -23.94
C HIS A 185 9.19 -6.50 -24.84
N GLY A 186 8.98 -6.59 -26.15
CA GLY A 186 9.56 -5.69 -27.13
C GLY A 186 8.63 -4.54 -27.48
N THR A 187 9.18 -3.34 -27.62
CA THR A 187 8.44 -2.13 -27.98
C THR A 187 9.35 -1.10 -28.64
N SER A 188 8.78 -0.08 -29.25
CA SER A 188 9.53 1.12 -29.61
C SER A 188 10.04 1.84 -28.35
N SER A 189 11.25 2.38 -28.43
CA SER A 189 11.89 3.19 -27.39
C SER A 189 11.08 4.43 -27.00
N SER A 190 10.19 4.92 -27.88
CA SER A 190 9.26 6.01 -27.55
C SER A 190 8.30 5.68 -26.40
N ASN A 191 8.05 4.38 -26.15
CA ASN A 191 7.12 3.92 -25.11
C ASN A 191 7.82 3.63 -23.78
N VAL A 192 9.15 3.82 -23.69
CA VAL A 192 9.91 3.41 -22.51
C VAL A 192 9.45 4.16 -21.26
N THR A 193 9.28 5.48 -21.36
CA THR A 193 8.86 6.32 -20.23
C THR A 193 7.47 5.90 -19.73
N SER A 194 6.48 5.80 -20.63
CA SER A 194 5.12 5.43 -20.24
C SER A 194 5.05 4.02 -19.65
N ILE A 195 5.74 3.04 -20.23
CA ILE A 195 5.74 1.67 -19.68
C ILE A 195 6.44 1.60 -18.31
N ALA A 196 7.52 2.35 -18.10
CA ALA A 196 8.21 2.38 -16.81
C ALA A 196 7.34 3.03 -15.71
N GLU A 197 6.57 4.07 -16.05
CA GLU A 197 5.71 4.81 -15.13
C GLU A 197 4.37 4.11 -14.88
N GLU A 198 3.72 3.63 -15.94
CA GLU A 198 2.30 3.21 -15.94
C GLU A 198 2.09 1.72 -16.20
N ASN A 199 3.17 0.96 -16.41
CA ASN A 199 3.18 -0.44 -16.85
C ASN A 199 2.75 -0.63 -18.32
N ILE A 200 2.82 -1.87 -18.81
CA ILE A 200 2.40 -2.23 -20.17
C ILE A 200 0.87 -2.20 -20.25
N ASP A 201 0.33 -1.27 -21.05
CA ASP A 201 -1.08 -1.23 -21.41
C ASP A 201 -1.32 -1.80 -22.81
N TRP A 202 -1.84 -3.02 -22.85
CA TRP A 202 -2.17 -3.73 -24.08
C TRP A 202 -3.34 -3.09 -24.85
N ARG A 203 -4.12 -2.20 -24.24
CA ARG A 203 -5.23 -1.49 -24.91
C ARG A 203 -4.72 -0.39 -25.83
N LEU A 204 -3.52 0.13 -25.57
CA LEU A 204 -2.89 1.18 -26.37
C LEU A 204 -2.18 0.62 -27.62
N HIS A 205 -1.90 -0.69 -27.65
CA HIS A 205 -1.07 -1.32 -28.66
C HIS A 205 -1.70 -2.62 -29.17
N GLY A 206 -2.31 -2.58 -30.35
CA GLY A 206 -2.81 -3.79 -31.00
C GLY A 206 -3.41 -3.52 -32.39
N THR A 207 -2.66 -3.82 -33.44
CA THR A 207 -3.31 -4.25 -34.69
C THR A 207 -3.80 -5.68 -34.47
N LYS A 208 -4.96 -6.06 -35.03
CA LYS A 208 -5.55 -7.40 -34.88
C LYS A 208 -4.58 -8.56 -35.18
N ILE A 209 -3.51 -8.29 -35.94
CA ILE A 209 -2.51 -9.25 -36.42
C ILE A 209 -1.64 -9.79 -35.27
N GLY A 210 -1.41 -9.03 -34.18
CA GLY A 210 -0.54 -9.44 -33.07
C GLY A 210 -1.22 -10.18 -31.92
N GLN A 211 -2.56 -10.24 -31.89
CA GLN A 211 -3.33 -10.79 -30.76
C GLN A 211 -3.76 -12.25 -30.97
N LEU A 212 -2.82 -13.12 -31.35
CA LEU A 212 -3.15 -14.51 -31.72
C LEU A 212 -3.59 -15.40 -30.54
N TYR A 213 -3.11 -15.10 -29.33
CA TYR A 213 -3.30 -15.94 -28.15
C TYR A 213 -4.09 -15.23 -27.04
N GLY A 214 -4.75 -14.11 -27.38
CA GLY A 214 -5.60 -13.35 -26.49
C GLY A 214 -5.43 -11.84 -26.61
N ARG A 215 -6.41 -11.10 -26.08
CA ARG A 215 -6.39 -9.63 -26.00
C ARG A 215 -5.83 -9.21 -24.65
N GLY A 216 -4.50 -9.27 -24.54
CA GLY A 216 -3.77 -8.97 -23.32
C GLY A 216 -2.34 -8.51 -23.62
N ALA A 217 -1.53 -8.32 -22.57
CA ALA A 217 -0.12 -8.00 -22.67
C ALA A 217 0.69 -9.25 -23.00
N TYR A 218 1.55 -9.14 -24.02
CA TYR A 218 2.34 -10.25 -24.56
C TYR A 218 3.76 -10.24 -24.01
N PHE A 219 4.24 -11.42 -23.63
CA PHE A 219 5.61 -11.66 -23.17
C PHE A 219 6.19 -12.87 -23.88
N ALA A 220 7.48 -12.82 -24.21
CA ALA A 220 8.21 -13.92 -24.83
C ALA A 220 9.14 -14.59 -23.81
N SER A 221 9.34 -15.90 -23.93
CA SER A 221 10.39 -16.61 -23.17
C SER A 221 11.80 -16.23 -23.61
N ASN A 222 11.95 -15.78 -24.86
CA ASN A 222 13.23 -15.43 -25.48
C ASN A 222 13.22 -13.97 -25.98
N ALA A 223 14.35 -13.28 -25.79
CA ALA A 223 14.53 -11.89 -26.18
C ALA A 223 14.53 -11.68 -27.71
N CYS A 224 14.97 -12.66 -28.52
CA CYS A 224 14.93 -12.58 -29.98
C CYS A 224 13.53 -12.33 -30.53
N ASN A 225 12.50 -12.99 -29.97
CA ASN A 225 11.11 -12.78 -30.36
C ASN A 225 10.64 -11.36 -30.04
N SER A 226 11.15 -10.77 -28.95
CA SER A 226 10.82 -9.40 -28.55
C SER A 226 11.47 -8.35 -29.47
N ARG A 227 12.66 -8.58 -30.04
CA ARG A 227 13.31 -7.60 -30.95
C ARG A 227 12.49 -7.29 -32.19
N LEU A 228 11.57 -8.16 -32.58
CA LEU A 228 10.68 -7.94 -33.73
C LEU A 228 9.69 -6.78 -33.51
N TYR A 229 9.48 -6.35 -32.27
CA TYR A 229 8.46 -5.37 -31.88
C TYR A 229 9.01 -3.97 -31.57
N GLY A 230 10.32 -3.78 -31.69
CA GLY A 230 10.95 -2.46 -31.60
C GLY A 230 12.39 -2.49 -31.08
N ASP A 231 12.95 -1.31 -30.87
CA ASP A 231 14.33 -1.03 -30.46
C ASP A 231 14.56 -1.01 -28.94
N ALA A 232 13.52 -1.22 -28.14
CA ALA A 232 13.61 -1.43 -26.70
C ALA A 232 13.07 -2.82 -26.32
N ILE A 233 13.74 -3.48 -25.37
CA ILE A 233 13.25 -4.69 -24.73
C ILE A 233 13.15 -4.47 -23.22
N PHE A 234 11.96 -4.69 -22.69
CA PHE A 234 11.72 -4.83 -21.27
C PHE A 234 11.96 -6.27 -20.82
N ILE A 235 12.53 -6.41 -19.63
CA ILE A 235 12.64 -7.66 -18.89
C ILE A 235 11.70 -7.54 -17.71
N CYS A 236 10.66 -8.36 -17.73
CA CYS A 236 9.55 -8.30 -16.81
C CYS A 236 9.54 -9.52 -15.91
N HIS A 237 9.18 -9.32 -14.64
CA HIS A 237 8.68 -10.41 -13.82
C HIS A 237 7.21 -10.59 -14.14
N VAL A 238 6.82 -11.83 -14.45
CA VAL A 238 5.46 -12.20 -14.85
C VAL A 238 5.01 -13.37 -14.00
N LEU A 239 3.85 -13.24 -13.34
CA LEU A 239 3.23 -14.33 -12.59
C LEU A 239 2.59 -15.31 -13.57
N VAL A 240 3.05 -16.55 -13.52
CA VAL A 240 2.50 -17.65 -14.32
C VAL A 240 2.09 -18.77 -13.39
N GLY A 241 0.79 -19.05 -13.33
CA GLY A 241 0.23 -20.18 -12.60
C GLY A 241 -0.40 -21.19 -13.54
N LEU A 242 -1.73 -21.19 -13.61
CA LEU A 242 -2.49 -22.02 -14.53
C LEU A 242 -2.40 -21.45 -15.95
N THR A 243 -2.06 -22.32 -16.89
CA THR A 243 -1.94 -21.98 -18.32
C THR A 243 -2.97 -22.73 -19.16
N ALA A 244 -3.39 -22.10 -20.25
CA ALA A 244 -4.17 -22.73 -21.31
C ALA A 244 -3.74 -22.17 -22.67
N THR A 245 -3.99 -22.91 -23.75
CA THR A 245 -3.76 -22.39 -25.10
C THR A 245 -4.67 -21.20 -25.36
N GLY A 246 -4.10 -20.11 -25.87
CA GLY A 246 -4.84 -18.90 -26.20
C GLY A 246 -5.57 -18.96 -27.54
N SER A 247 -6.46 -18.00 -27.77
CA SER A 247 -7.07 -17.74 -29.08
C SER A 247 -7.28 -16.22 -29.27
N PRO A 248 -7.49 -15.74 -30.51
CA PRO A 248 -7.69 -14.31 -30.77
C PRO A 248 -8.97 -13.72 -30.14
N ASP A 249 -9.93 -14.59 -29.84
CA ASP A 249 -11.21 -14.23 -29.22
C ASP A 249 -11.16 -14.25 -27.69
N THR A 250 -10.05 -14.69 -27.10
CA THR A 250 -9.86 -14.68 -25.65
C THR A 250 -9.67 -13.25 -25.16
N ILE A 251 -10.76 -12.67 -24.63
CA ILE A 251 -10.75 -11.35 -23.97
C ILE A 251 -10.53 -11.50 -22.46
N LYS A 252 -10.90 -12.66 -21.91
CA LYS A 252 -10.68 -13.06 -20.53
C LYS A 252 -10.19 -14.51 -20.54
N PRO A 253 -9.20 -14.88 -19.71
CA PRO A 253 -8.76 -16.26 -19.64
C PRO A 253 -9.92 -17.23 -19.42
N PRO A 254 -9.89 -18.42 -20.05
CA PRO A 254 -10.90 -19.43 -19.83
C PRO A 254 -10.87 -19.96 -18.39
N LYS A 255 -11.86 -20.78 -18.04
CA LYS A 255 -11.79 -21.58 -16.82
C LYS A 255 -11.30 -22.98 -17.14
N ASP A 256 -10.59 -23.60 -16.20
CA ASP A 256 -10.20 -25.00 -16.32
C ASP A 256 -11.37 -25.96 -16.01
N ARG A 257 -11.12 -27.26 -16.13
CA ARG A 257 -12.12 -28.32 -15.85
C ARG A 257 -12.62 -28.35 -14.40
N PHE A 258 -11.93 -27.68 -13.48
CA PHE A 258 -12.29 -27.54 -12.08
C PHE A 258 -12.94 -26.18 -11.78
N ASN A 259 -13.35 -25.43 -12.81
CA ASN A 259 -13.96 -24.11 -12.72
C ASN A 259 -13.04 -23.04 -12.10
N ARG A 260 -11.73 -23.27 -12.09
CA ARG A 260 -10.71 -22.30 -11.67
C ARG A 260 -10.38 -21.37 -12.83
N THR A 261 -10.16 -20.10 -12.53
CA THR A 261 -9.75 -19.12 -13.54
C THR A 261 -8.31 -19.39 -13.97
N ILE A 262 -8.07 -19.59 -15.27
CA ILE A 262 -6.72 -19.57 -15.84
C ILE A 262 -6.17 -18.15 -15.70
N ASP A 263 -4.88 -17.97 -15.41
CA ASP A 263 -4.28 -16.63 -15.31
C ASP A 263 -3.48 -16.24 -16.55
N THR A 264 -3.00 -17.22 -17.32
CA THR A 264 -2.12 -16.98 -18.46
C THR A 264 -2.55 -17.83 -19.65
N THR A 265 -2.72 -17.21 -20.81
CA THR A 265 -2.80 -17.99 -22.06
C THR A 265 -1.44 -18.05 -22.75
N VAL A 266 -1.18 -19.16 -23.42
CA VAL A 266 0.10 -19.42 -24.08
C VAL A 266 -0.11 -19.90 -25.51
N ASP A 267 0.97 -19.88 -26.30
CA ASP A 267 1.02 -20.49 -27.63
C ASP A 267 0.98 -22.03 -27.56
N ASN A 268 1.74 -22.62 -26.64
CA ASN A 268 1.83 -24.06 -26.45
C ASN A 268 1.95 -24.42 -24.97
N THR A 269 1.05 -25.25 -24.44
CA THR A 269 1.03 -25.62 -23.01
C THR A 269 2.16 -26.58 -22.59
N ALA A 270 2.75 -27.32 -23.52
CA ALA A 270 3.85 -28.23 -23.23
C ALA A 270 5.20 -27.50 -23.19
N ASN A 271 5.41 -26.52 -24.08
CA ASN A 271 6.62 -25.70 -24.13
C ASN A 271 6.28 -24.27 -24.57
N PRO A 272 5.82 -23.41 -23.64
CA PRO A 272 5.33 -22.08 -23.97
C PRO A 272 6.48 -21.14 -24.35
N THR A 273 6.32 -20.43 -25.47
CA THR A 273 7.25 -19.37 -25.89
C THR A 273 6.63 -17.98 -25.88
N VAL A 274 5.29 -17.92 -25.83
CA VAL A 274 4.50 -16.71 -25.70
C VAL A 274 3.56 -16.84 -24.52
N PHE A 275 3.47 -15.79 -23.71
CA PHE A 275 2.60 -15.70 -22.54
C PHE A 275 1.78 -14.43 -22.65
N VAL A 276 0.46 -14.55 -22.46
CA VAL A 276 -0.48 -13.44 -22.53
C VAL A 276 -1.15 -13.25 -21.18
N LYS A 277 -1.03 -12.04 -20.65
CA LYS A 277 -1.59 -11.63 -19.35
C LYS A 277 -2.68 -10.58 -19.56
N TYR A 278 -3.72 -10.64 -18.73
CA TYR A 278 -4.92 -9.82 -18.89
C TYR A 278 -5.09 -8.79 -17.78
N ASP A 279 -4.46 -9.04 -16.63
CA ASP A 279 -4.43 -8.16 -15.47
C ASP A 279 -3.02 -7.55 -15.35
N SER A 280 -2.94 -6.22 -15.32
CA SER A 280 -1.69 -5.48 -15.28
C SER A 280 -0.93 -5.62 -13.96
N GLN A 281 -1.57 -6.14 -12.91
CA GLN A 281 -0.91 -6.42 -11.64
C GLN A 281 -0.21 -7.79 -11.63
N GLU A 282 -0.35 -8.60 -12.67
CA GLU A 282 0.28 -9.92 -12.77
C GLU A 282 1.66 -9.88 -13.44
N TYR A 283 2.16 -8.69 -13.75
CA TYR A 283 3.50 -8.45 -14.28
C TYR A 283 4.02 -7.08 -13.88
N TYR A 284 5.34 -6.94 -13.79
CA TYR A 284 5.98 -5.63 -13.69
C TYR A 284 7.33 -5.60 -14.43
N PRO A 285 7.68 -4.48 -15.07
CA PRO A 285 8.96 -4.30 -15.74
C PRO A 285 10.07 -4.05 -14.70
N VAL A 286 11.15 -4.84 -14.75
CA VAL A 286 12.29 -4.73 -13.82
C VAL A 286 13.45 -3.97 -14.46
N TYR A 287 13.71 -4.26 -15.73
CA TYR A 287 14.75 -3.64 -16.53
C TYR A 287 14.22 -3.28 -17.91
N TYR A 288 14.89 -2.35 -18.58
CA TYR A 288 14.82 -2.25 -20.03
C TYR A 288 16.22 -2.10 -20.63
N ALA A 289 16.35 -2.57 -21.87
CA ALA A 289 17.56 -2.46 -22.66
C ALA A 289 17.23 -1.78 -23.99
N LEU A 290 18.09 -0.84 -24.40
CA LEU A 290 17.99 -0.15 -25.68
C LEU A 290 18.99 -0.76 -26.66
N PHE A 291 18.57 -0.97 -27.89
CA PHE A 291 19.38 -1.56 -28.96
C PHE A 291 19.55 -0.62 -30.15
#